data_AF-A0A958D248-F1
#
_entry.id   AF-A0A958D248-F1
#
_cell.length_a   1.000
_cell.length_b   1.000
_cell.length_c   1.000
_cell.angle_alpha   90.00
_cell.angle_beta   90.00
_cell.angle_gamma   90.00
#
_symmetry.space_group_name_H-M   'P 1'
#
loop_
_entity.id
_entity.type
_entity.pdbx_description
1 polymer ?
#
loop_
_entity_poly.entity_id
_entity_poly.type
_entity_poly.pdbx_seq_one_letter_code
_entity_poly.pdbx_strand_id
1 'polypeptide(L)'
;MADLIFVGQFVASKVGATGLTVTVDIDRYTISSGSRVALVTGGSATEGRRGLYHYRLASADLALYQYVCTFLTADTGVDQQEMAALGLVVPDALVSSVPTAEQNRAEMDAHSAKLSTIDSYVGLIYTLLTNVSNRVGAWTGSGVNTVLGAFKALLSKTASTPSDIGGTFDPATDSVEALRDRGDAAWVTADVSALATAAALATVDGIVDDILVDTGTTIPGLLAAELSS
;
A
#
# COMPACT_ATOMS: atom_id res chain seq x y z
N MET A 1 -38.26 15.34 19.59
CA MET A 1 -39.69 14.98 19.77
C MET A 1 -39.72 13.50 20.05
N ALA A 2 -40.43 13.06 21.08
CA ALA A 2 -40.43 11.67 21.52
C ALA A 2 -41.69 10.94 21.04
N ASP A 3 -41.60 9.62 20.92
CA ASP A 3 -42.79 8.78 20.76
C ASP A 3 -43.28 8.33 22.13
N LEU A 4 -44.59 8.49 22.36
CA LEU A 4 -45.28 8.02 23.54
C LEU A 4 -46.13 6.80 23.20
N ILE A 5 -46.01 5.76 24.00
CA ILE A 5 -46.90 4.60 23.95
C ILE A 5 -47.78 4.65 25.20
N PHE A 6 -49.07 4.79 24.99
CA PHE A 6 -50.05 4.69 26.06
C PHE A 6 -50.57 3.26 26.14
N VAL A 7 -50.76 2.75 27.36
CA VAL A 7 -51.31 1.42 27.60
C VAL A 7 -52.42 1.50 28.65
N GLY A 8 -53.58 0.96 28.33
CA GLY A 8 -54.71 0.79 29.25
C GLY A 8 -55.07 -0.69 29.39
N GLN A 9 -55.60 -1.10 30.55
CA GLN A 9 -56.07 -2.47 30.77
C GLN A 9 -57.57 -2.47 31.07
N PHE A 10 -58.34 -3.24 30.30
CA PHE A 10 -59.73 -3.56 30.63
C PHE A 10 -59.80 -4.93 31.31
N VAL A 11 -60.61 -5.00 32.35
CA VAL A 11 -60.86 -6.21 33.14
C VAL A 11 -62.36 -6.43 33.20
N ALA A 12 -62.79 -7.68 33.04
CA ALA A 12 -64.16 -8.12 33.26
C ALA A 12 -64.11 -9.33 34.17
N SER A 13 -64.88 -9.32 35.26
CA SER A 13 -64.91 -10.45 36.22
C SER A 13 -63.52 -10.87 36.72
N LYS A 14 -62.64 -9.89 36.96
CA LYS A 14 -61.26 -10.08 37.44
C LYS A 14 -60.30 -10.75 36.46
N VAL A 15 -60.68 -10.87 35.19
CA VAL A 15 -59.82 -11.35 34.10
C VAL A 15 -59.71 -10.27 33.03
N GLY A 16 -58.56 -10.17 32.37
CA GLY A 16 -58.35 -9.20 31.30
C GLY A 16 -59.33 -9.41 30.14
N ALA A 17 -60.08 -8.36 29.78
CA ALA A 17 -61.12 -8.39 28.77
C ALA A 17 -60.54 -8.13 27.36
N THR A 18 -60.64 -9.13 26.49
CA THR A 18 -60.10 -9.14 25.11
C THR A 18 -61.22 -9.01 24.08
N GLY A 19 -60.90 -8.62 22.85
CA GLY A 19 -61.85 -8.48 21.75
C GLY A 19 -62.78 -7.26 21.84
N LEU A 20 -62.43 -6.28 22.68
CA LEU A 20 -63.22 -5.07 22.84
C LEU A 20 -62.89 -4.07 21.72
N THR A 21 -63.90 -3.30 21.30
CA THR A 21 -63.64 -2.07 20.56
C THR A 21 -63.26 -0.99 21.56
N VAL A 22 -62.01 -0.53 21.48
CA VAL A 22 -61.43 0.43 22.42
C VAL A 22 -60.96 1.66 21.65
N THR A 23 -61.40 2.84 22.12
CA THR A 23 -60.94 4.13 21.62
C THR A 23 -60.08 4.84 22.66
N VAL A 24 -59.31 5.83 22.25
CA VAL A 24 -58.55 6.71 23.14
C VAL A 24 -58.90 8.16 22.90
N ASP A 25 -59.00 8.89 23.99
CA ASP A 25 -58.99 10.34 24.00
C ASP A 25 -57.68 10.79 24.64
N ILE A 26 -56.98 11.73 23.98
CA ILE A 26 -55.72 12.28 24.47
C ILE A 26 -55.88 13.79 24.60
N ASP A 27 -55.72 14.26 25.82
CA ASP A 27 -55.61 15.69 26.13
C ASP A 27 -54.14 16.09 26.27
N ARG A 28 -53.80 17.22 25.67
CA ARG A 28 -52.50 17.88 25.80
C ARG A 28 -52.65 19.09 26.70
N TYR A 29 -51.84 19.14 27.75
CA TYR A 29 -51.78 20.24 28.70
C TYR A 29 -50.48 21.00 28.49
N THR A 30 -50.54 22.32 28.34
CA THR A 30 -49.35 23.16 28.35
C THR A 30 -48.79 23.21 29.78
N ILE A 31 -47.53 22.79 29.98
CA ILE A 31 -46.94 22.68 31.32
C ILE A 31 -46.91 24.04 32.04
N SER A 32 -46.62 25.12 31.29
CA SER A 32 -46.49 26.47 31.87
C SER A 32 -47.81 27.12 32.27
N SER A 33 -48.94 26.72 31.68
CA SER A 33 -50.23 27.39 31.88
C SER A 33 -51.38 26.46 32.31
N GLY A 34 -51.18 25.14 32.27
CA GLY A 34 -52.22 24.15 32.53
C GLY A 34 -53.35 24.12 31.50
N SER A 35 -53.24 24.87 30.40
CA SER A 35 -54.30 24.94 29.38
C SER A 35 -54.44 23.61 28.64
N ARG A 36 -55.67 23.09 28.59
CA ARG A 36 -56.02 21.81 27.96
C ARG A 36 -56.41 22.00 26.51
N VAL A 37 -55.87 21.14 25.63
CA VAL A 37 -56.32 20.97 24.24
C VAL A 37 -56.60 19.50 24.00
N ALA A 38 -57.79 19.16 23.50
CA ALA A 38 -58.09 17.82 22.99
C ALA A 38 -57.25 17.57 21.73
N LEU A 39 -56.27 16.67 21.84
CA LEU A 39 -55.31 16.39 20.78
C LEU A 39 -55.77 15.23 19.90
N VAL A 40 -56.33 14.20 20.52
CA VAL A 40 -56.92 13.03 19.84
C VAL A 40 -58.27 12.78 20.48
N THR A 41 -59.29 12.53 19.67
CA THR A 41 -60.62 12.11 20.13
C THR A 41 -61.06 10.91 19.31
N GLY A 42 -61.42 9.81 19.97
CA GLY A 42 -61.85 8.58 19.32
C GLY A 42 -60.74 7.83 18.58
N GLY A 43 -59.48 7.97 18.98
CA GLY A 43 -58.35 7.27 18.36
C GLY A 43 -58.49 5.76 18.55
N SER A 44 -58.32 4.95 17.50
CA SER A 44 -58.49 3.50 17.63
C SER A 44 -57.30 2.86 18.35
N ALA A 45 -57.54 2.22 19.50
CA ALA A 45 -56.51 1.48 20.20
C ALA A 45 -56.28 0.10 19.55
N THR A 46 -55.05 -0.39 19.65
CA THR A 46 -54.71 -1.74 19.18
C THR A 46 -54.75 -2.71 20.36
N GLU A 47 -55.44 -3.84 20.18
CA GLU A 47 -55.50 -4.91 21.17
C GLU A 47 -54.13 -5.59 21.36
N GLY A 48 -53.75 -5.81 22.61
CA GLY A 48 -52.61 -6.60 23.04
C GLY A 48 -53.04 -7.95 23.63
N ARG A 49 -52.41 -8.37 24.74
CA ARG A 49 -52.78 -9.61 25.45
C ARG A 49 -53.33 -9.28 26.83
N ARG A 50 -54.18 -10.17 27.36
CA ARG A 50 -54.71 -10.10 28.75
C ARG A 50 -55.46 -8.79 29.05
N GLY A 51 -56.22 -8.31 28.07
CA GLY A 51 -57.00 -7.08 28.15
C GLY A 51 -56.20 -5.78 28.11
N LEU A 52 -54.92 -5.84 27.74
CA LEU A 52 -54.10 -4.65 27.48
C LEU A 52 -54.40 -4.12 26.07
N TYR A 53 -54.56 -2.81 25.95
CA TYR A 53 -54.71 -2.09 24.69
C TYR A 53 -53.67 -0.97 24.64
N HIS A 54 -53.15 -0.67 23.46
CA HIS A 54 -52.10 0.33 23.30
C HIS A 54 -52.38 1.32 22.18
N TYR A 55 -51.84 2.53 22.33
CA TYR A 55 -51.91 3.60 21.34
C TYR A 55 -50.57 4.34 21.26
N ARG A 56 -50.07 4.58 20.05
CA ARG A 56 -48.85 5.35 19.82
C ARG A 56 -49.21 6.79 19.46
N LEU A 57 -48.73 7.73 20.27
CA LEU A 57 -48.69 9.14 19.92
C LEU A 57 -47.28 9.47 19.41
N ALA A 58 -47.17 9.69 18.11
CA ALA A 58 -45.92 10.09 17.49
C ALA A 58 -45.61 11.56 17.74
N SER A 59 -44.33 11.92 17.75
CA SER A 59 -43.88 13.31 17.75
C SER A 59 -44.44 14.15 18.92
N ALA A 60 -44.49 13.59 20.12
CA ALA A 60 -44.84 14.31 21.33
C ALA A 60 -43.70 15.24 21.78
N ASP A 61 -44.04 16.43 22.26
CA ASP A 61 -43.10 17.37 22.85
C ASP A 61 -43.28 17.43 24.36
N LEU A 62 -42.46 16.65 25.06
CA LEU A 62 -42.47 16.50 26.51
C LEU A 62 -41.80 17.67 27.26
N ALA A 63 -41.15 18.59 26.55
CA ALA A 63 -40.55 19.77 27.18
C ALA A 63 -41.60 20.86 27.45
N LEU A 64 -42.59 20.98 26.56
CA LEU A 64 -43.62 22.02 26.62
C LEU A 64 -44.98 21.50 27.09
N TYR A 65 -45.25 20.21 26.86
CA TYR A 65 -46.58 19.65 27.07
C TYR A 65 -46.57 18.37 27.91
N GLN A 66 -47.62 18.21 28.70
CA GLN A 66 -47.99 16.97 29.35
C GLN A 66 -49.16 16.33 28.59
N TYR A 67 -49.13 15.01 28.43
CA TYR A 67 -50.16 14.27 27.70
C TYR A 67 -50.86 13.31 28.65
N VAL A 68 -52.19 13.34 28.65
CA VAL A 68 -53.04 12.45 29.44
C VAL A 68 -53.91 11.69 28.46
N CYS A 69 -53.92 10.36 28.56
CA CYS A 69 -54.69 9.48 27.70
C CYS A 69 -55.70 8.69 28.53
N THR A 70 -56.94 8.65 28.04
CA THR A 70 -58.02 7.82 28.57
C THR A 70 -58.43 6.83 27.49
N PHE A 71 -58.47 5.55 27.84
CA PHE A 71 -59.01 4.48 27.01
C PHE A 71 -60.49 4.32 27.32
N LEU A 72 -61.33 4.20 26.30
CA LEU A 72 -62.78 4.09 26.39
C LEU A 72 -63.28 2.83 25.69
N THR A 73 -64.31 2.20 26.22
CA THR A 73 -65.07 1.15 25.53
C THR A 73 -66.57 1.30 25.81
N ALA A 74 -67.40 0.95 24.83
CA ALA A 74 -68.85 0.94 24.99
C ALA A 74 -69.38 -0.36 25.63
N ASP A 75 -68.54 -1.37 25.76
CA ASP A 75 -68.91 -2.66 26.36
C ASP A 75 -69.25 -2.47 27.85
N THR A 76 -70.41 -2.93 28.30
CA THR A 76 -70.87 -2.79 29.70
C THR A 76 -70.49 -3.98 30.58
N GLY A 77 -69.87 -5.01 30.01
CA GLY A 77 -69.38 -6.20 30.72
C GLY A 77 -68.00 -6.00 31.36
N VAL A 78 -67.31 -4.91 31.06
CA VAL A 78 -66.06 -4.53 31.74
C VAL A 78 -66.34 -3.89 33.10
N ASP A 79 -65.42 -4.08 34.04
CA ASP A 79 -65.50 -3.51 35.39
C ASP A 79 -65.42 -1.97 35.35
N GLN A 80 -64.81 -1.37 34.31
CA GLN A 80 -64.72 0.07 34.11
C GLN A 80 -64.62 0.42 32.60
N GLN A 81 -65.47 1.32 32.12
CA GLN A 81 -65.57 1.70 30.70
C GLN A 81 -64.58 2.79 30.28
N GLU A 82 -64.09 3.60 31.22
CA GLU A 82 -63.13 4.69 31.00
C GLU A 82 -61.91 4.48 31.89
N MET A 83 -60.75 4.25 31.28
CA MET A 83 -59.53 3.87 31.97
C MET A 83 -58.38 4.81 31.68
N ALA A 84 -57.77 5.35 32.75
CA ALA A 84 -56.56 6.16 32.64
C ALA A 84 -55.39 5.28 32.14
N ALA A 85 -54.64 5.81 31.18
CA ALA A 85 -53.51 5.11 30.61
C ALA A 85 -52.22 5.27 31.43
N LEU A 86 -51.38 4.24 31.39
CA LEU A 86 -49.95 4.39 31.66
C LEU A 86 -49.26 4.93 30.41
N GLY A 87 -48.54 6.04 30.52
CA GLY A 87 -47.68 6.56 29.45
C GLY A 87 -46.25 6.04 29.56
N LEU A 88 -45.75 5.41 28.49
CA LEU A 88 -44.36 4.99 28.34
C LEU A 88 -43.65 5.87 27.31
N VAL A 89 -42.52 6.47 27.70
CA VAL A 89 -41.64 7.22 26.80
C VAL A 89 -40.72 6.24 26.09
N VAL A 90 -40.70 6.24 24.76
CA VAL A 90 -39.70 5.50 23.98
C VAL A 90 -38.45 6.39 23.84
N PRO A 91 -37.31 6.02 24.45
CA PRO A 91 -36.13 6.88 24.42
C PRO A 91 -35.54 6.95 23.01
N ASP A 92 -35.34 8.17 22.52
CA ASP A 92 -34.68 8.53 21.25
C ASP A 92 -33.15 8.22 21.26
N ALA A 93 -32.64 7.66 22.36
CA ALA A 93 -31.21 7.49 22.62
C ALA A 93 -30.49 6.57 21.61
N LEU A 94 -31.19 5.66 20.92
CA LEU A 94 -30.59 4.83 19.87
C LEU A 94 -30.35 5.60 18.56
N VAL A 95 -31.09 6.69 18.34
CA VAL A 95 -30.89 7.61 17.19
C VAL A 95 -29.75 8.59 17.48
N SER A 96 -29.52 8.93 18.75
CA SER A 96 -28.45 9.82 19.20
C SER A 96 -27.03 9.28 18.98
N SER A 97 -26.82 7.96 18.86
CA SER A 97 -25.51 7.37 18.56
C SER A 97 -25.20 7.29 17.07
N VAL A 98 -26.17 7.58 16.19
CA VAL A 98 -25.94 7.62 14.74
C VAL A 98 -25.33 8.98 14.40
N PRO A 99 -24.13 9.02 13.80
CA PRO A 99 -23.54 10.28 13.38
C PRO A 99 -24.47 10.98 12.40
N THR A 100 -24.67 12.28 12.64
CA THR A 100 -25.50 13.12 11.79
C THR A 100 -24.90 13.21 10.39
N ALA A 101 -25.74 13.52 9.40
CA ALA A 101 -25.28 13.75 8.03
C ALA A 101 -24.22 14.86 7.95
N GLU A 102 -24.23 15.83 8.87
CA GLU A 102 -23.23 16.90 8.96
C GLU A 102 -21.88 16.39 9.46
N GLN A 103 -21.86 15.54 10.50
CA GLN A 103 -20.62 14.92 10.99
C GLN A 103 -19.97 14.06 9.90
N ASN A 104 -20.78 13.27 9.18
CA ASN A 104 -20.29 12.46 8.06
C ASN A 104 -19.73 13.34 6.93
N ARG A 105 -20.37 14.46 6.60
CA ARG A 105 -19.85 15.42 5.61
C ARG A 105 -18.51 16.02 6.04
N ALA A 106 -18.40 16.47 7.30
CA ALA A 106 -17.16 17.03 7.82
C ALA A 106 -16.00 16.03 7.78
N GLU A 107 -16.25 14.76 8.10
CA GLU A 107 -15.25 13.69 7.97
C GLU A 107 -14.87 13.45 6.50
N MET A 108 -15.83 13.43 5.59
CA MET A 108 -15.59 13.28 4.15
C MET A 108 -14.79 14.44 3.57
N ASP A 109 -15.06 15.68 3.97
CA ASP A 109 -14.31 16.87 3.55
C ASP A 109 -12.86 16.81 4.06
N ALA A 110 -12.66 16.39 5.31
CA ALA A 110 -11.33 16.18 5.88
C ALA A 110 -10.54 15.09 5.13
N HIS A 111 -11.19 13.99 4.76
CA HIS A 111 -10.57 12.95 3.94
C HIS A 111 -10.26 13.43 2.52
N SER A 112 -11.16 14.20 1.91
CA SER A 112 -10.95 14.78 0.57
C SER A 112 -9.75 15.72 0.54
N ALA A 113 -9.55 16.53 1.58
CA ALA A 113 -8.38 17.39 1.72
C ALA A 113 -7.07 16.59 1.83
N LYS A 114 -7.06 15.49 2.61
CA LYS A 114 -5.91 14.57 2.70
C LYS A 114 -5.62 13.90 1.35
N LEU A 115 -6.65 13.49 0.62
CA LEU A 115 -6.50 12.85 -0.68
C LEU A 115 -5.91 13.82 -1.72
N SER A 116 -6.39 15.06 -1.76
CA SER A 116 -5.84 16.11 -2.63
C SER A 116 -4.34 16.38 -2.37
N THR A 117 -3.93 16.33 -1.10
CA THR A 117 -2.52 16.45 -0.72
C THR A 117 -1.71 15.26 -1.24
N ILE A 118 -2.23 14.03 -1.13
CA ILE A 118 -1.58 12.82 -1.64
C ILE A 118 -1.45 12.88 -3.17
N ASP A 119 -2.50 13.26 -3.89
CA ASP A 119 -2.47 13.39 -5.35
C ASP A 119 -1.39 14.38 -5.81
N SER A 120 -1.24 15.47 -5.07
CA SER A 120 -0.19 16.46 -5.32
C SER A 120 1.22 15.87 -5.15
N TYR A 121 1.45 15.11 -4.07
CA TYR A 121 2.73 14.42 -3.86
C TYR A 121 2.99 13.35 -4.90
N VAL A 122 1.99 12.55 -5.27
CA VAL A 122 2.13 11.52 -6.33
C VAL A 122 2.48 12.17 -7.67
N GLY A 123 1.84 13.29 -8.03
CA GLY A 123 2.16 14.04 -9.24
C GLY A 123 3.60 14.58 -9.25
N LEU A 124 4.08 15.11 -8.12
CA LEU A 124 5.47 15.56 -7.96
C LEU A 124 6.46 14.41 -8.07
N ILE A 125 6.18 13.27 -7.41
CA ILE A 125 7.03 12.07 -7.46
C ILE A 125 7.11 11.54 -8.88
N TYR A 126 5.98 11.45 -9.59
CA TYR A 126 5.95 10.99 -10.98
C TYR A 126 6.78 11.91 -11.89
N THR A 127 6.65 13.23 -11.73
CA THR A 127 7.44 14.22 -12.46
C THR A 127 8.93 14.09 -12.15
N LEU A 128 9.29 13.95 -10.87
CA LEU A 128 10.69 13.78 -10.45
C LEU A 128 11.29 12.50 -11.01
N LEU A 129 10.57 11.38 -10.91
CA LEU A 129 11.03 10.09 -11.42
C LEU A 129 11.21 10.12 -12.94
N THR A 130 10.28 10.75 -13.65
CA THR A 130 10.39 10.97 -15.09
C THR A 130 11.63 11.81 -15.42
N ASN A 131 11.86 12.91 -14.69
CA ASN A 131 13.03 13.76 -14.90
C ASN A 131 14.35 13.02 -14.60
N VAL A 132 14.41 12.25 -13.51
CA VAL A 132 15.58 11.42 -13.18
C VAL A 132 15.81 10.36 -14.26
N SER A 133 14.76 9.66 -14.68
CA SER A 133 14.83 8.65 -15.74
C SER A 133 15.31 9.25 -17.07
N ASN A 134 14.81 10.43 -17.46
CA ASN A 134 15.23 11.13 -18.67
C ASN A 134 16.69 11.61 -18.60
N ARG A 135 17.14 12.08 -17.42
CA ARG A 135 18.53 12.54 -17.21
C ARG A 135 19.54 11.41 -17.15
N VAL A 136 19.15 10.26 -16.62
CA VAL A 136 20.00 9.07 -16.54
C VAL A 136 20.01 8.29 -17.87
N GLY A 137 18.93 8.39 -18.65
CA GLY A 137 18.73 7.63 -19.88
C GLY A 137 18.25 6.20 -19.59
N ALA A 138 17.48 5.61 -20.50
CA ALA A 138 17.10 4.21 -20.42
C ALA A 138 18.31 3.33 -20.77
N TRP A 139 18.64 2.35 -19.93
CA TRP A 139 19.71 1.38 -20.19
C TRP A 139 19.07 0.02 -20.48
N THR A 140 19.13 -0.39 -21.74
CA THR A 140 18.66 -1.67 -22.27
C THR A 140 19.72 -2.74 -22.02
N GLY A 141 19.31 -3.90 -21.53
CA GLY A 141 20.22 -5.00 -21.19
C GLY A 141 19.62 -6.02 -20.23
N SER A 142 20.35 -7.12 -19.94
CA SER A 142 19.98 -8.09 -18.91
C SER A 142 20.98 -8.02 -17.75
N GLY A 143 20.47 -8.01 -16.51
CA GLY A 143 21.26 -8.16 -15.28
C GLY A 143 21.91 -6.91 -14.69
N VAL A 144 22.03 -5.80 -15.44
CA VAL A 144 22.86 -4.65 -15.07
C VAL A 144 22.18 -3.30 -15.39
N ASN A 145 20.85 -3.25 -15.48
CA ASN A 145 20.08 -2.04 -15.85
C ASN A 145 19.90 -1.07 -14.67
N THR A 146 20.95 -0.89 -13.88
CA THR A 146 21.01 0.13 -12.83
C THR A 146 22.22 1.00 -13.08
N VAL A 147 22.18 2.26 -12.65
CA VAL A 147 23.32 3.19 -12.74
C VAL A 147 24.60 2.54 -12.18
N LEU A 148 24.50 1.89 -11.02
CA LEU A 148 25.58 1.13 -10.41
C LEU A 148 26.06 -0.03 -11.28
N GLY A 149 25.14 -0.64 -12.00
CA GLY A 149 25.40 -1.70 -12.95
C GLY A 149 26.38 -1.28 -14.05
N ALA A 150 26.08 -0.24 -14.84
CA ALA A 150 27.04 0.12 -15.90
C ALA A 150 28.33 0.72 -15.37
N PHE A 151 28.35 1.37 -14.20
CA PHE A 151 29.62 1.71 -13.57
C PHE A 151 30.45 0.46 -13.27
N LYS A 152 29.84 -0.63 -12.80
CA LYS A 152 30.53 -1.92 -12.63
C LYS A 152 30.95 -2.55 -13.96
N ALA A 153 30.17 -2.39 -15.01
CA ALA A 153 30.52 -2.90 -16.33
C ALA A 153 31.67 -2.13 -16.98
N LEU A 154 31.71 -0.81 -16.83
CA LEU A 154 32.80 0.04 -17.35
C LEU A 154 34.11 -0.16 -16.59
N LEU A 155 34.03 -0.43 -15.27
CA LEU A 155 35.18 -0.47 -14.38
C LEU A 155 35.62 -1.89 -13.98
N SER A 156 34.92 -2.94 -14.41
CA SER A 156 35.29 -4.32 -14.07
C SER A 156 35.46 -5.20 -15.31
N LYS A 157 36.43 -6.10 -15.25
CA LYS A 157 36.71 -7.12 -16.27
C LYS A 157 35.68 -8.25 -16.35
N THR A 158 34.71 -8.29 -15.44
CA THR A 158 33.81 -9.44 -15.24
C THR A 158 32.36 -9.15 -15.61
N ALA A 159 32.00 -7.89 -15.80
CA ALA A 159 30.63 -7.48 -16.09
C ALA A 159 30.54 -7.00 -17.53
N SER A 160 29.59 -7.57 -18.29
CA SER A 160 29.32 -7.17 -19.66
C SER A 160 28.74 -5.75 -19.70
N THR A 161 29.21 -4.93 -20.63
CA THR A 161 28.73 -3.57 -20.87
C THR A 161 27.27 -3.58 -21.36
N PRO A 162 26.43 -2.64 -20.91
CA PRO A 162 25.10 -2.46 -21.49
C PRO A 162 25.20 -2.19 -22.99
N SER A 163 24.30 -2.79 -23.78
CA SER A 163 24.30 -2.69 -25.24
C SER A 163 24.18 -1.25 -25.76
N ASP A 164 23.62 -0.36 -24.94
CA ASP A 164 23.29 1.02 -25.30
C ASP A 164 24.47 2.00 -25.19
N ILE A 165 25.57 1.61 -24.55
CA ILE A 165 26.80 2.44 -24.51
C ILE A 165 27.45 2.52 -25.89
N GLY A 166 27.10 1.62 -26.81
CA GLY A 166 27.57 1.61 -28.18
C GLY A 166 29.04 1.25 -28.32
N GLY A 167 29.37 0.55 -29.41
CA GLY A 167 30.76 0.23 -29.78
C GLY A 167 31.20 -1.18 -29.42
N THR A 168 32.48 -1.46 -29.71
CA THR A 168 33.14 -2.76 -29.55
C THR A 168 33.87 -2.87 -28.21
N PHE A 169 33.63 -1.95 -27.27
CA PHE A 169 34.37 -1.92 -26.01
C PHE A 169 34.11 -3.17 -25.17
N ASP A 170 35.11 -4.04 -25.08
CA ASP A 170 35.11 -5.21 -24.21
C ASP A 170 36.08 -4.98 -23.04
N PRO A 171 35.57 -4.76 -21.81
CA PRO A 171 36.41 -4.48 -20.64
C PRO A 171 37.35 -5.64 -20.28
N ALA A 172 37.13 -6.85 -20.79
CA ALA A 172 38.02 -7.99 -20.59
C ALA A 172 39.24 -7.97 -21.52
N THR A 173 39.12 -7.38 -22.72
CA THR A 173 40.15 -7.47 -23.77
C THR A 173 40.77 -6.14 -24.17
N ASP A 174 40.03 -5.03 -24.19
CA ASP A 174 40.49 -3.75 -24.74
C ASP A 174 41.77 -3.21 -24.08
N SER A 175 41.90 -3.36 -22.76
CA SER A 175 43.12 -2.95 -22.04
C SER A 175 44.33 -3.83 -22.38
N VAL A 176 44.08 -5.09 -22.73
CA VAL A 176 45.12 -6.05 -23.13
C VAL A 176 45.50 -5.81 -24.60
N GLU A 177 44.53 -5.53 -25.46
CA GLU A 177 44.76 -5.17 -26.87
C GLU A 177 45.56 -3.87 -26.99
N ALA A 178 45.21 -2.83 -26.23
CA ALA A 178 45.98 -1.58 -26.21
C ALA A 178 47.45 -1.78 -25.80
N LEU A 179 47.72 -2.70 -24.86
CA LEU A 179 49.09 -3.04 -24.47
C LEU A 179 49.81 -3.84 -25.55
N ARG A 180 49.11 -4.80 -26.20
CA ARG A 180 49.66 -5.57 -27.32
C ARG A 180 49.98 -4.66 -28.50
N ASP A 181 49.09 -3.77 -28.91
CA ASP A 181 49.30 -2.86 -30.03
C ASP A 181 50.51 -1.94 -29.80
N ARG A 182 50.65 -1.42 -28.57
CA ARG A 182 51.84 -0.65 -28.18
C ARG A 182 53.10 -1.51 -28.19
N GLY A 183 53.00 -2.75 -27.72
CA GLY A 183 54.08 -3.74 -27.73
C GLY A 183 54.54 -4.06 -29.14
N ASP A 184 53.61 -4.40 -30.03
CA ASP A 184 53.87 -4.71 -31.44
C ASP A 184 54.50 -3.51 -32.16
N ALA A 185 53.99 -2.29 -31.94
CA ALA A 185 54.60 -1.09 -32.50
C ALA A 185 56.05 -0.88 -32.01
N ALA A 186 56.33 -1.13 -30.73
CA ALA A 186 57.66 -0.96 -30.15
C ALA A 186 58.62 -2.13 -30.49
N TRP A 187 58.12 -3.36 -30.58
CA TRP A 187 58.91 -4.57 -30.84
C TRP A 187 59.25 -4.74 -32.32
N VAL A 188 58.34 -4.36 -33.23
CA VAL A 188 58.60 -4.38 -34.68
C VAL A 188 59.63 -3.32 -35.07
N THR A 189 59.66 -2.20 -34.36
CA THR A 189 60.59 -1.08 -34.64
C THR A 189 61.85 -1.12 -33.77
N ALA A 190 61.98 -2.09 -32.87
CA ALA A 190 63.19 -2.25 -32.07
C ALA A 190 64.39 -2.49 -33.00
N ASP A 191 65.44 -1.67 -32.84
CA ASP A 191 66.67 -1.83 -33.59
C ASP A 191 67.40 -3.10 -33.13
N VAL A 192 67.25 -4.16 -33.90
CA VAL A 192 67.93 -5.45 -33.69
C VAL A 192 69.21 -5.58 -34.51
N SER A 193 69.68 -4.50 -35.15
CA SER A 193 70.87 -4.54 -36.02
C SER A 193 72.17 -4.87 -35.26
N ALA A 194 72.19 -4.63 -33.95
CA ALA A 194 73.33 -4.94 -33.08
C ALA A 194 73.34 -6.40 -32.58
N LEU A 195 72.29 -7.20 -32.83
CA LEU A 195 72.32 -8.62 -32.49
C LEU A 195 73.19 -9.39 -33.49
N ALA A 196 73.90 -10.41 -33.01
CA ALA A 196 74.67 -11.29 -33.88
C ALA A 196 73.74 -11.96 -34.90
N THR A 197 74.14 -11.95 -36.17
CA THR A 197 73.39 -12.62 -37.23
C THR A 197 73.46 -14.14 -37.04
N ALA A 198 72.47 -14.88 -37.55
CA ALA A 198 72.50 -16.34 -37.53
C ALA A 198 73.78 -16.90 -38.17
N ALA A 199 74.28 -16.25 -39.22
CA ALA A 199 75.55 -16.61 -39.87
C ALA A 199 76.76 -16.37 -38.96
N ALA A 200 76.83 -15.23 -38.27
CA ALA A 200 77.90 -14.97 -37.31
C ALA A 200 77.89 -16.00 -36.16
N LEU A 201 76.69 -16.37 -35.70
CA LEU A 201 76.54 -17.38 -34.65
C LEU A 201 76.95 -18.78 -35.13
N ALA A 202 76.62 -19.16 -36.37
CA ALA A 202 77.08 -20.43 -36.96
C ALA A 202 78.60 -20.47 -37.16
N THR A 203 79.24 -19.34 -37.48
CA THR A 203 80.70 -19.24 -37.53
C THR A 203 81.31 -19.44 -36.15
N VAL A 204 80.77 -18.79 -35.13
CA VAL A 204 81.23 -18.96 -33.75
C VAL A 204 81.03 -20.40 -33.29
N ASP A 205 79.90 -21.02 -33.62
CA ASP A 205 79.58 -22.43 -33.33
C ASP A 205 80.64 -23.37 -33.93
N GLY A 206 80.93 -23.24 -35.23
CA GLY A 206 81.95 -24.05 -35.89
C GLY A 206 83.37 -23.85 -35.33
N ILE A 207 83.74 -22.62 -34.96
CA ILE A 207 85.02 -22.36 -34.28
C ILE A 207 85.06 -23.05 -32.91
N VAL A 208 83.97 -23.00 -32.15
CA VAL A 208 83.89 -23.63 -30.83
C VAL A 208 83.93 -25.17 -30.97
N ASP A 209 83.30 -25.73 -32.00
CA ASP A 209 83.38 -27.15 -32.33
C ASP A 209 84.84 -27.57 -32.64
N ASP A 210 85.54 -26.82 -33.47
CA ASP A 210 86.94 -27.08 -33.81
C ASP A 210 87.86 -27.00 -32.57
N ILE A 211 87.67 -25.98 -31.71
CA ILE A 211 88.40 -25.85 -30.44
C ILE A 211 88.13 -27.05 -29.53
N LEU A 212 86.89 -27.53 -29.47
CA LEU A 212 86.53 -28.69 -28.66
C LEU A 212 87.25 -29.94 -29.17
N VAL A 213 87.33 -30.13 -30.48
CA VAL A 213 88.10 -31.22 -31.11
C VAL A 213 89.59 -31.11 -30.75
N ASP A 214 90.17 -29.92 -30.89
CA ASP A 214 91.60 -29.72 -30.64
C ASP A 214 91.98 -29.92 -29.18
N THR A 215 91.21 -29.35 -28.26
CA THR A 215 91.46 -29.48 -26.82
C THR A 215 91.15 -30.88 -26.28
N GLY A 216 90.17 -31.58 -26.87
CA GLY A 216 89.79 -32.93 -26.47
C GLY A 216 90.65 -34.05 -27.08
N THR A 217 91.23 -33.84 -28.26
CA THR A 217 91.91 -34.91 -29.02
C THR A 217 93.26 -34.50 -29.59
N THR A 218 93.32 -33.47 -30.43
CA THR A 218 94.53 -33.10 -31.20
C THR A 218 95.70 -32.71 -30.30
N ILE A 219 95.49 -31.76 -29.38
CA ILE A 219 96.52 -31.26 -28.48
C ILE A 219 96.97 -32.36 -27.50
N PRO A 220 96.09 -33.08 -26.78
CA PRO A 220 96.50 -34.20 -25.94
C PRO A 220 97.31 -35.26 -26.70
N GLY A 221 96.93 -35.57 -27.94
CA GLY A 221 97.65 -36.50 -28.80
C GLY A 221 99.07 -36.04 -29.13
N LEU A 222 99.26 -34.77 -29.49
CA LEU A 222 100.58 -34.19 -29.77
C LEU A 222 101.47 -34.15 -28.52
N LEU A 223 100.91 -33.76 -27.37
CA LEU A 223 101.65 -33.75 -26.10
C LEU A 223 102.09 -35.16 -25.69
N ALA A 224 101.24 -36.16 -25.88
CA ALA A 224 101.59 -37.55 -25.60
C ALA A 224 102.73 -38.05 -26.50
N ALA A 225 102.78 -37.61 -27.76
CA ALA A 225 103.85 -37.97 -28.69
C ALA A 225 105.20 -37.34 -28.30
N GLU A 226 105.23 -36.05 -27.98
CA GLU A 226 106.45 -35.33 -27.56
C GLU A 226 107.02 -35.83 -26.22
N LEU A 227 106.16 -36.26 -25.28
CA LEU A 227 106.61 -36.87 -24.03
C LEU A 227 107.20 -38.28 -24.20
N SER A 228 107.00 -38.88 -25.38
CA SER A 228 107.50 -40.22 -25.72
C SER A 228 108.77 -40.21 -26.58
N SER A 229 109.24 -39.03 -27.02
CA SER A 229 110.52 -38.81 -27.74
C SER A 229 111.63 -38.34 -26.81
#